data_AF-A0A4Y2JPE2-F1
#
_entry.id   AF-A0A4Y2JPE2-F1
#
_cell.length_a   1.000
_cell.length_b   1.000
_cell.length_c   1.000
_cell.angle_alpha   90.00
_cell.angle_beta   90.00
_cell.angle_gamma   90.00
#
_symmetry.space_group_name_H-M   'P 1'
#
loop_
_entity.id
_entity.type
_entity.pdbx_description
1 polymer ?
#
loop_
_entity_poly.entity_id
_entity_poly.type
_entity_poly.pdbx_seq_one_letter_code
_entity_poly.pdbx_strand_id
1 'polypeptide(L)'
;MENVWLGVIRNYDEKDIFNSDETGLFYKHTPNQTLKFKGEKCVGGKLSKVRITILVCANMNGSEKQKLTVIGKSQKPRCFKNVKKLPVDYKSKKKAWMTFDLFQKDFRQWDKKLAKKKRKIVLLIDNCTAHICQATCNGSK
;
A
#
# COMPACT_ATOMS: atom_id res chain seq x y z
N MET A 1 0.66 -15.84 -20.60
CA MET A 1 -0.10 -14.82 -19.83
C MET A 1 -0.87 -13.87 -20.74
N GLU A 2 -0.41 -13.54 -21.94
CA GLU A 2 -1.07 -12.59 -22.86
C GLU A 2 -2.55 -12.89 -23.15
N ASN A 3 -2.92 -14.15 -23.38
CA ASN A 3 -4.31 -14.50 -23.74
C ASN A 3 -5.29 -14.46 -22.56
N VAL A 4 -4.81 -14.67 -21.33
CA VAL A 4 -5.68 -14.67 -20.13
C VAL A 4 -6.00 -13.24 -19.72
N TRP A 5 -5.00 -12.35 -19.79
CA TRP A 5 -5.16 -10.95 -19.41
C TRP A 5 -6.24 -10.25 -20.24
N LEU A 6 -6.13 -10.36 -21.57
CA LEU A 6 -7.12 -9.79 -22.49
C LEU A 6 -8.53 -10.35 -22.23
N GLY A 7 -8.64 -11.62 -21.87
CA GLY A 7 -9.93 -12.23 -21.51
C GLY A 7 -10.57 -11.62 -20.26
N VAL A 8 -9.78 -11.32 -19.23
CA VAL A 8 -10.27 -10.75 -17.95
C VAL A 8 -10.79 -9.33 -18.13
N ILE A 9 -10.08 -8.50 -18.90
CA ILE A 9 -10.43 -7.08 -19.05
C ILE A 9 -11.36 -6.77 -20.21
N ARG A 10 -11.63 -7.72 -21.11
CA ARG A 10 -12.38 -7.51 -22.36
C ARG A 10 -13.71 -6.77 -22.20
N ASN A 11 -14.40 -6.98 -21.08
CA ASN A 11 -15.73 -6.44 -20.81
C ASN A 11 -15.71 -5.22 -19.86
N TYR A 12 -14.54 -4.63 -19.63
CA TYR A 12 -14.35 -3.47 -18.76
C TYR A 12 -13.74 -2.31 -19.54
N ASP A 13 -14.24 -1.10 -19.25
CA ASP A 13 -13.63 0.15 -19.71
C ASP A 13 -12.29 0.35 -18.98
N GLU A 14 -11.31 1.00 -19.62
CA GLU A 14 -10.02 1.33 -19.01
C GLU A 14 -10.16 2.08 -17.68
N LYS A 15 -11.20 2.90 -17.54
CA LYS A 15 -11.46 3.60 -16.27
C LYS A 15 -11.85 2.66 -15.12
N ASP A 16 -12.30 1.45 -15.43
CA ASP A 16 -12.80 0.42 -14.52
C ASP A 16 -11.78 -0.71 -14.29
N ILE A 17 -10.58 -0.60 -14.85
CA ILE A 17 -9.48 -1.53 -14.61
C ILE A 17 -8.49 -0.83 -13.68
N PHE A 18 -8.30 -1.36 -12.48
CA PHE A 18 -7.44 -0.80 -11.45
C PHE A 18 -6.24 -1.69 -11.18
N ASN A 19 -5.10 -1.07 -10.88
CA ASN A 19 -3.94 -1.75 -10.29
C ASN A 19 -3.70 -1.20 -8.89
N SER A 20 -3.43 -2.09 -7.94
CA SER A 20 -3.08 -1.74 -6.56
C SER A 20 -1.78 -2.41 -6.16
N ASP A 21 -0.88 -1.63 -5.58
CA ASP A 21 0.45 -2.11 -5.18
C ASP A 21 0.96 -1.42 -3.91
N GLU A 22 1.92 -2.05 -3.24
CA GLU A 22 2.54 -1.56 -2.01
C GLU A 22 3.99 -1.17 -2.20
N THR A 23 4.31 0.07 -1.80
CA THR A 23 5.68 0.57 -1.79
C THR A 23 6.15 0.91 -0.38
N GLY A 24 7.41 0.62 -0.08
CA GLY A 24 8.08 1.01 1.15
C GLY A 24 8.82 2.33 1.00
N LEU A 25 8.45 3.35 1.76
CA LEU A 25 9.16 4.63 1.80
C LEU A 25 10.09 4.70 3.02
N PHE A 26 11.38 4.88 2.76
CA PHE A 26 12.43 5.02 3.78
C PHE A 26 12.87 6.48 3.94
N TYR A 27 12.01 7.29 4.55
CA TYR A 27 12.17 8.75 4.59
C TYR A 27 13.33 9.26 5.48
N LYS A 28 13.93 8.40 6.30
CA LYS A 28 15.12 8.74 7.11
C LYS A 28 16.40 8.07 6.63
N HIS A 29 16.37 7.40 5.48
CA HIS A 29 17.56 6.71 4.99
C HIS A 29 18.62 7.74 4.59
N THR A 30 19.81 7.61 5.16
CA THR A 30 20.98 8.38 4.71
C THR A 30 21.53 7.75 3.43
N PRO A 31 22.14 8.53 2.51
CA PRO A 31 22.86 7.96 1.38
C PRO A 31 23.88 6.91 1.84
N ASN A 32 24.02 5.81 1.10
CA ASN A 32 25.02 4.77 1.38
C ASN A 32 26.47 5.27 1.25
N GLN A 33 26.66 6.45 0.67
CA GLN A 33 27.94 7.13 0.56
C GLN A 33 27.82 8.47 1.26
N THR A 34 28.32 8.56 2.49
CA THR A 34 28.68 9.86 3.07
C THR A 34 29.71 10.47 2.12
N LEU A 35 29.47 11.71 1.67
CA LEU A 35 30.48 12.54 1.03
C LEU A 35 31.71 12.54 1.94
N LYS A 36 32.72 11.74 1.60
CA LYS A 36 33.98 11.73 2.34
C LYS A 36 34.70 13.03 1.98
N PHE A 37 34.73 13.98 2.89
CA PHE A 37 35.79 14.99 2.83
C PHE A 37 37.13 14.28 2.99
N LYS A 38 38.07 14.59 2.10
CA LYS A 38 39.38 13.93 2.01
C LYS A 38 40.16 14.23 3.30
N GLY A 39 40.16 13.29 4.25
CA GLY A 39 40.91 13.39 5.51
C GLY A 39 40.17 12.99 6.78
N GLU A 40 38.84 12.85 6.77
CA GLU A 40 38.07 12.54 7.99
C GLU A 40 37.72 11.05 8.13
N LYS A 41 37.91 10.50 9.34
CA LYS A 41 37.39 9.18 9.71
C LYS A 41 35.87 9.29 9.91
N CYS A 42 35.11 8.72 8.98
CA CYS A 42 33.66 8.64 9.07
C CYS A 42 33.27 7.65 10.19
N VAL A 43 32.80 8.14 11.34
CA VAL A 43 32.32 7.30 12.44
C VAL A 43 30.83 7.56 12.66
N GLY A 44 30.00 6.52 12.56
CA GLY A 44 28.68 6.52 13.19
C GLY A 44 27.43 6.89 12.37
N GLY A 45 27.39 6.65 11.06
CA GLY A 45 26.13 6.74 10.31
C GLY A 45 25.20 5.54 10.56
N LYS A 46 24.42 5.53 11.64
CA LYS A 46 23.41 4.48 11.84
C LYS A 46 22.34 4.61 10.77
N LEU A 47 22.34 3.71 9.78
CA LEU A 47 21.31 3.62 8.74
C LEU A 47 19.93 3.58 9.40
N SER A 48 19.21 4.71 9.36
CA SER A 48 17.87 4.80 9.92
C SER A 48 16.92 4.05 8.97
N LYS A 49 16.62 2.79 9.31
CA LYS A 49 15.68 1.92 8.59
C LYS A 49 14.21 2.27 8.91
N VAL A 50 13.91 3.55 9.14
CA VAL A 50 12.53 3.96 9.43
C VAL A 50 11.76 3.95 8.13
N ARG A 51 10.93 2.91 7.99
CA ARG A 51 10.05 2.65 6.86
C ARG A 51 8.61 3.00 7.22
N ILE A 52 7.90 3.57 6.25
CA ILE A 52 6.44 3.50 6.18
C ILE A 52 6.06 2.73 4.92
N THR A 53 4.90 2.09 4.94
CA THR A 53 4.35 1.40 3.75
C THR A 53 3.20 2.21 3.20
N ILE A 54 3.12 2.34 1.88
CA ILE A 54 2.10 3.10 1.18
C ILE A 54 1.41 2.13 0.21
N LEU A 55 0.10 1.96 0.36
CA LEU A 55 -0.74 1.29 -0.62
C LEU A 55 -1.21 2.36 -1.63
N VAL A 56 -0.90 2.12 -2.90
CA VAL A 56 -1.31 2.96 -4.02
C VAL A 56 -2.30 2.18 -4.88
N CYS A 57 -3.31 2.85 -5.43
CA CYS A 57 -4.25 2.24 -6.36
C CYS A 57 -4.75 3.28 -7.37
N ALA A 58 -4.70 2.94 -8.65
CA ALA A 58 -5.10 3.81 -9.76
C ALA A 58 -5.70 2.99 -10.90
N ASN A 59 -6.55 3.63 -11.72
CA ASN A 59 -7.09 2.99 -12.92
C ASN A 59 -6.14 3.08 -14.12
N MET A 60 -6.39 2.23 -15.12
CA MET A 60 -5.53 2.02 -16.28
C MET A 60 -5.30 3.29 -17.09
N ASN A 61 -6.33 4.13 -17.26
CA ASN A 61 -6.21 5.41 -17.97
C ASN A 61 -5.76 6.59 -17.07
N GLY A 62 -5.52 6.34 -15.78
CA GLY A 62 -5.00 7.33 -14.82
C GLY A 62 -5.98 8.42 -14.37
N SER A 63 -7.24 8.36 -14.80
CA SER A 63 -8.28 9.36 -14.44
C SER A 63 -8.73 9.28 -12.98
N GLU A 64 -8.59 8.13 -12.33
CA GLU A 64 -8.98 7.91 -10.94
C GLU A 64 -7.84 7.31 -10.13
N LYS A 65 -7.55 7.93 -8.98
CA LYS A 65 -6.58 7.45 -7.99
C LYS A 65 -7.28 7.32 -6.65
N GLN A 66 -7.16 6.16 -6.01
CA GLN A 66 -7.66 6.00 -4.65
C GLN A 66 -6.79 6.81 -3.68
N LYS A 67 -7.40 7.24 -2.58
CA LYS A 67 -6.69 7.92 -1.50
C LYS A 67 -5.60 7.01 -0.95
N LEU A 68 -4.40 7.55 -0.76
CA LEU A 68 -3.26 6.76 -0.27
C LEU A 68 -3.53 6.25 1.14
N THR A 69 -3.29 4.95 1.35
CA THR A 69 -3.24 4.36 2.69
C THR A 69 -1.80 4.27 3.14
N VAL A 70 -1.45 5.02 4.19
CA VAL A 70 -0.10 5.09 4.75
C VAL A 70 -0.05 4.34 6.07
N ILE A 71 0.86 3.37 6.18
CA ILE A 71 1.04 2.53 7.36
C ILE A 71 2.37 2.86 8.03
N GLY A 72 2.31 3.45 9.21
CA GLY A 72 3.45 3.70 10.07
C GLY A 72 3.53 2.75 11.27
N LYS A 73 4.56 2.95 12.11
CA LYS A 73 4.73 2.18 13.35
C LYS A 73 3.88 2.69 14.51
N SER A 74 3.85 4.01 14.69
CA SER A 74 3.16 4.66 15.82
C SER A 74 1.70 4.94 15.49
N GLN A 75 0.77 4.69 16.41
CA GLN A 75 -0.63 5.13 16.28
C GLN A 75 -0.75 6.66 16.21
N LYS A 76 0.05 7.37 17.01
CA LYS A 76 0.07 8.84 17.08
C LYS A 76 1.52 9.32 16.91
N PRO A 77 2.02 9.45 15.67
CA PRO A 77 3.32 10.04 15.41
C PRO A 77 3.42 11.45 16.00
N ARG A 78 4.57 11.80 16.58
CA ARG A 78 4.79 13.15 17.15
C ARG A 78 4.58 14.27 16.12
N CYS A 79 4.90 14.01 14.86
CA CYS A 79 4.69 14.96 13.76
C CYS A 79 3.20 15.21 13.43
N PHE A 80 2.27 14.41 13.96
CA PHE A 80 0.83 14.65 13.80
C PHE A 80 0.25 15.52 14.93
N LYS A 81 1.08 15.98 15.88
CA LYS A 81 0.62 16.91 16.92
C LYS A 81 0.02 18.14 16.25
N ASN A 82 -1.21 18.50 16.63
CA ASN A 82 -2.00 19.61 16.09
C ASN A 82 -2.45 19.48 14.62
N VAL A 83 -2.25 18.31 13.99
CA VAL A 83 -2.76 18.06 12.64
C VAL A 83 -4.21 17.57 12.72
N LYS A 84 -5.16 18.39 12.25
CA LYS A 84 -6.60 18.08 12.30
C LYS A 84 -7.07 17.16 11.18
N LYS A 85 -6.47 17.27 9.98
CA LYS A 85 -6.84 16.50 8.79
C LYS A 85 -5.58 16.12 8.01
N LEU A 86 -5.53 14.86 7.58
CA LEU A 86 -4.47 14.36 6.71
C LEU A 86 -5.03 14.17 5.28
N PRO A 87 -4.22 14.45 4.25
CA PRO A 87 -4.59 14.16 2.86
C PRO A 87 -4.59 12.65 2.56
N VAL A 88 -4.06 11.83 3.47
CA VAL A 88 -3.94 10.37 3.37
C VAL A 88 -4.76 9.68 4.45
N ASP A 89 -5.05 8.39 4.26
CA ASP A 89 -5.59 7.53 5.30
C ASP A 89 -4.43 6.90 6.07
N TYR A 90 -4.22 7.35 7.31
CA TYR A 90 -3.13 6.85 8.14
C TYR A 90 -3.56 5.69 9.02
N LYS A 91 -2.73 4.65 9.04
CA LYS A 91 -2.88 3.46 9.88
C LYS A 91 -1.55 3.13 10.57
N SER A 92 -1.63 2.33 11.62
CA SER A 92 -0.44 1.91 12.37
C SER A 92 -0.38 0.40 12.56
N LYS A 93 0.80 -0.18 12.33
CA LYS A 93 1.13 -1.57 12.69
C LYS A 93 2.55 -1.60 13.26
N LYS A 94 2.82 -2.46 14.25
CA LYS A 94 4.13 -2.54 14.92
C LYS A 94 5.31 -2.63 13.94
N LYS A 95 5.16 -3.40 12.86
CA LYS A 95 6.19 -3.55 11.82
C LYS A 95 6.08 -2.53 10.67
N ALA A 96 5.03 -1.71 10.60
CA ALA A 96 4.71 -0.79 9.50
C ALA A 96 4.56 -1.46 8.12
N TRP A 97 3.99 -2.67 8.10
CA TRP A 97 3.64 -3.40 6.88
C TRP A 97 2.13 -3.48 6.71
N MET A 98 1.69 -3.74 5.48
CA MET A 98 0.33 -4.17 5.22
C MET A 98 0.05 -5.48 5.94
N THR A 99 -1.18 -5.64 6.43
CA THR A 99 -1.70 -6.90 6.96
C THR A 99 -3.03 -7.19 6.29
N PHE A 100 -3.36 -8.47 6.14
CA PHE A 100 -4.63 -8.90 5.54
C PHE A 100 -5.84 -8.19 6.13
N ASP A 101 -5.93 -8.05 7.47
CA ASP A 101 -7.08 -7.37 8.09
C ASP A 101 -7.22 -5.90 7.65
N LEU A 102 -6.10 -5.20 7.45
CA LEU A 102 -6.12 -3.80 7.05
C LEU A 102 -6.50 -3.65 5.59
N PHE A 103 -5.94 -4.52 4.75
CA PHE A 103 -6.27 -4.62 3.34
C PHE A 103 -7.76 -4.94 3.17
N GLN A 104 -8.21 -6.08 3.69
CA GLN A 104 -9.59 -6.53 3.59
C GLN A 104 -10.60 -5.49 4.10
N LYS A 105 -10.30 -4.78 5.20
CA LYS A 105 -11.16 -3.73 5.74
C LYS A 105 -11.30 -2.54 4.78
N ASP A 106 -10.23 -2.13 4.09
CA ASP A 106 -10.29 -1.03 3.12
C ASP A 106 -11.02 -1.47 1.86
N PHE A 107 -10.68 -2.65 1.33
CA PHE A 107 -11.31 -3.20 0.13
C PHE A 107 -12.81 -3.42 0.31
N ARG A 108 -13.26 -3.96 1.45
CA ARG A 108 -14.70 -4.08 1.75
C ARG A 108 -15.41 -2.73 1.82
N GLN A 109 -14.74 -1.68 2.29
CA GLN A 109 -15.33 -0.34 2.29
C GLN A 109 -15.41 0.25 0.88
N TRP A 110 -14.39 0.01 0.06
CA TRP A 110 -14.39 0.45 -1.34
C TRP A 110 -15.46 -0.30 -2.14
N ASP A 111 -15.56 -1.62 -1.99
CA ASP A 111 -16.58 -2.45 -2.62
C ASP A 111 -18.00 -1.99 -2.28
N LYS A 112 -18.28 -1.67 -1.01
CA LYS A 112 -19.57 -1.05 -0.61
C LYS A 112 -19.85 0.27 -1.33
N LYS A 113 -18.83 1.09 -1.59
CA LYS A 113 -18.99 2.35 -2.34
C LYS A 113 -19.26 2.08 -3.83
N LEU A 114 -18.59 1.09 -4.41
CA LEU A 114 -18.78 0.66 -5.80
C LEU A 114 -20.17 0.04 -6.01
N ALA A 115 -20.62 -0.81 -5.08
CA ALA A 115 -21.95 -1.40 -5.09
C ALA A 115 -23.06 -0.32 -5.06
N LYS A 116 -22.92 0.70 -4.20
CA LYS A 116 -23.83 1.86 -4.17
C LYS A 116 -23.87 2.62 -5.51
N LYS A 117 -22.75 2.68 -6.22
CA LYS A 117 -22.64 3.29 -7.55
C LYS A 117 -23.03 2.34 -8.68
N LYS A 118 -23.43 1.08 -8.38
CA LYS A 118 -23.66 0.02 -9.36
C LYS A 118 -22.49 -0.18 -10.35
N ARG A 119 -21.27 0.07 -9.88
CA ARG A 119 -20.05 0.03 -10.69
C ARG A 119 -19.30 -1.27 -10.41
N LYS A 120 -18.97 -2.00 -11.47
CA LYS A 120 -18.08 -3.16 -11.41
C LYS A 120 -16.70 -2.74 -11.91
N ILE A 121 -15.65 -3.28 -11.29
CA ILE A 121 -14.27 -3.01 -11.67
C ILE A 121 -13.49 -4.32 -11.74
N VAL A 122 -12.40 -4.30 -12.50
CA VAL A 122 -11.31 -5.27 -12.37
C VAL A 122 -10.25 -4.65 -11.50
N LEU A 123 -9.71 -5.42 -10.57
CA LEU A 123 -8.64 -4.98 -9.69
C LEU A 123 -7.49 -5.98 -9.75
N LEU A 124 -6.31 -5.49 -10.09
CA LEU A 124 -5.06 -6.22 -10.05
C LEU A 124 -4.37 -5.97 -8.72
N ILE A 125 -3.96 -7.05 -8.08
CA ILE A 125 -3.26 -7.06 -6.80
C ILE A 125 -2.14 -8.09 -6.94
N ASP A 126 -0.98 -7.80 -6.38
CA ASP A 126 0.11 -8.77 -6.30
C ASP A 126 -0.30 -10.01 -5.49
N ASN A 127 0.30 -11.15 -5.78
CA ASN A 127 0.07 -12.41 -5.06
C ASN A 127 0.83 -12.42 -3.71
N CYS A 128 0.56 -11.43 -2.86
CA CYS A 128 1.15 -11.33 -1.53
C CYS A 128 0.29 -12.08 -0.50
N THR A 129 0.92 -12.68 0.51
CA THR A 129 0.21 -13.33 1.63
C THR A 129 -0.71 -12.38 2.41
N ALA A 130 -0.44 -11.07 2.36
CA ALA A 130 -1.33 -10.04 2.90
C ALA A 130 -2.63 -9.87 2.11
N HIS A 131 -2.71 -10.39 0.88
CA HIS A 131 -3.87 -10.29 -0.02
C HIS A 131 -4.71 -11.56 -0.05
N ILE A 132 -4.12 -12.68 0.37
CA ILE A 132 -4.73 -14.02 0.33
C ILE A 132 -5.26 -14.39 1.71
N CYS A 133 -6.56 -14.68 1.79
CA CYS A 133 -7.14 -15.29 2.99
C CYS A 133 -6.71 -16.76 3.05
N GLN A 134 -5.79 -17.14 3.93
CA GLN A 134 -5.62 -18.55 4.30
C GLN A 134 -6.77 -18.94 5.22
N ALA A 135 -7.94 -19.23 4.64
CA ALA A 135 -8.91 -20.04 5.35
C ALA A 135 -8.31 -21.44 5.46
N THR A 136 -7.71 -21.78 6.60
CA THR A 136 -7.49 -23.18 6.98
C THR A 136 -8.86 -23.82 7.08
N CYS A 137 -9.31 -24.49 6.02
CA CYS A 137 -10.34 -25.52 6.13
C CYS A 137 -9.73 -26.64 6.97
N ASN A 138 -9.91 -26.57 8.29
CA ASN A 138 -9.76 -27.75 9.12
C ASN A 138 -10.93 -28.67 8.74
N GLY A 139 -10.66 -29.59 7.81
CA GLY A 139 -11.51 -30.76 7.62
C GLY A 139 -11.54 -31.52 8.94
N SER A 140 -12.68 -31.43 9.63
CA SER A 140 -13.04 -32.38 10.66
C SER A 140 -13.07 -33.78 10.02
N LYS A 141 -12.24 -34.66 10.57
CA LYS A 141 -12.30 -36.11 10.34
C LYS A 141 -13.68 -36.65 10.67
#